data_AF-A0A1X1NG62-F1
#
_entry.id   AF-A0A1X1NG62-F1
#
_cell.length_a   1.000
_cell.length_b   1.000
_cell.length_c   1.000
_cell.angle_alpha   90.00
_cell.angle_beta   90.00
_cell.angle_gamma   90.00
#
_symmetry.space_group_name_H-M   'P 1'
#
loop_
_entity.id
_entity.type
_entity.pdbx_description
1 polymer ?
#
loop_
_entity_poly.entity_id
_entity_poly.type
_entity_poly.pdbx_seq_one_letter_code
_entity_poly.pdbx_strand_id
1 'polypeptide(L)'
;MSLPGARGAALVDWTSGLALGTAGQSPVGDHETTAAETAELARAAAEYESFAPDASPAALPDALPAAGPAALPDASPAALPDASPAAGPAALPRDPGGHPGGRPAPALLPALPTGGVDPKAPPVEDVIVTTRTGYHVLRFVETTFDSSVFLHLWLDRSTGNLALARLRLRELAERLVLV
;
A
#
# COMPACT_ATOMS: atom_id res chain seq x y z
N MET A 1 -31.72 -12.99 -5.90
CA MET A 1 -31.22 -13.94 -6.90
C MET A 1 -30.06 -14.69 -6.29
N SER A 2 -30.00 -16.03 -6.44
CA SER A 2 -28.87 -16.82 -5.94
C SER A 2 -27.68 -16.67 -6.89
N LEU A 3 -26.49 -16.51 -6.32
CA LEU A 3 -25.25 -16.55 -7.08
C LEU A 3 -24.88 -18.02 -7.32
N PRO A 4 -24.65 -18.47 -8.57
CA PRO A 4 -24.27 -19.86 -8.85
C PRO A 4 -23.04 -20.27 -8.05
N GLY A 5 -23.14 -21.42 -7.37
CA GLY A 5 -22.07 -21.97 -6.53
C GLY A 5 -21.82 -21.25 -5.21
N ALA A 6 -22.58 -20.21 -4.84
CA ALA A 6 -22.41 -19.57 -3.54
C ALA A 6 -22.80 -20.55 -2.42
N ARG A 7 -21.89 -20.75 -1.47
CA ARG A 7 -22.05 -21.64 -0.32
C ARG A 7 -22.43 -20.86 0.93
N GLY A 8 -21.83 -19.69 1.10
CA GLY A 8 -22.19 -18.75 2.15
C GLY A 8 -21.55 -17.39 1.96
N ALA A 9 -22.01 -16.42 2.73
CA ALA A 9 -21.51 -15.07 2.75
C ALA A 9 -21.67 -14.46 4.14
N ALA A 10 -20.81 -13.49 4.46
CA ALA A 10 -20.90 -12.70 5.67
C ALA A 10 -20.59 -11.23 5.39
N LEU A 11 -21.21 -10.32 6.14
CA LEU A 11 -20.78 -8.94 6.28
C LEU A 11 -19.98 -8.87 7.59
N VAL A 12 -18.74 -8.41 7.53
CA VAL A 12 -17.80 -8.47 8.66
C VAL A 12 -17.22 -7.09 8.91
N ASP A 13 -17.15 -6.68 10.18
CA ASP A 13 -16.32 -5.54 10.60
C ASP A 13 -14.88 -6.04 10.80
N TRP A 14 -13.95 -5.61 9.94
CA TRP A 14 -12.57 -6.09 10.04
C TRP A 14 -11.81 -5.49 11.24
N THR A 15 -12.36 -4.47 11.91
CA THR A 15 -11.72 -3.89 13.10
C THR A 15 -11.95 -4.78 14.31
N SER A 16 -13.20 -5.20 14.53
CA SER A 16 -13.58 -6.06 15.65
C SER A 16 -13.48 -7.56 15.34
N GLY A 17 -13.54 -7.95 14.07
CA GLY A 17 -13.63 -9.35 13.62
C GLY A 17 -15.03 -9.95 13.72
N LEU A 18 -16.06 -9.13 13.98
CA LEU A 18 -17.43 -9.60 14.20
C LEU A 18 -18.21 -9.78 12.90
N ALA A 19 -19.04 -10.83 12.83
CA ALA A 19 -20.00 -11.02 11.77
C ALA A 19 -21.25 -10.14 12.01
N LEU A 20 -21.42 -9.08 11.22
CA LEU A 20 -22.58 -8.19 11.26
C LEU A 20 -23.83 -8.81 10.62
N GLY A 21 -23.63 -9.77 9.73
CA GLY A 21 -24.72 -10.53 9.09
C GLY A 21 -24.18 -11.71 8.31
N THR A 22 -24.94 -12.79 8.24
CA THR A 22 -24.49 -14.05 7.61
C THR A 22 -25.61 -14.67 6.77
N ALA A 23 -25.21 -15.41 5.74
CA ALA A 23 -26.11 -16.18 4.89
C ALA A 23 -25.44 -17.48 4.45
N GLY A 24 -26.19 -18.58 4.44
CA GLY A 24 -25.67 -19.88 4.03
C GLY A 24 -24.69 -20.50 5.04
N GLN A 25 -23.71 -21.23 4.52
CA GLN A 25 -22.77 -22.03 5.31
C GLN A 25 -21.48 -21.26 5.65
N SER A 26 -20.90 -21.56 6.81
CA SER A 26 -19.52 -21.17 7.12
C SER A 26 -18.53 -22.23 6.63
N PRO A 27 -17.36 -21.85 6.08
CA PRO A 27 -16.29 -22.78 5.71
C PRO A 27 -15.80 -23.67 6.86
N VAL A 28 -15.83 -23.16 8.10
CA VAL A 28 -15.36 -23.89 9.31
C VAL A 28 -16.52 -24.31 10.23
N GLY A 29 -17.76 -24.13 9.78
CA GLY A 29 -18.97 -24.49 10.54
C GLY A 29 -19.45 -23.41 11.51
N ASP A 30 -18.62 -22.42 11.82
CA ASP A 30 -18.96 -21.25 12.63
C ASP A 30 -18.64 -19.94 11.89
N HIS A 31 -19.61 -19.03 11.84
CA HIS A 31 -19.46 -17.78 11.11
C HIS A 31 -18.63 -16.76 11.87
N GLU A 32 -18.69 -16.73 13.20
CA GLU A 32 -17.87 -15.80 14.00
C GLU A 32 -16.39 -16.15 13.88
N THR A 33 -16.04 -17.44 13.96
CA THR A 33 -14.66 -17.89 13.72
C THR A 33 -14.18 -17.52 12.31
N THR A 34 -15.02 -17.72 11.28
CA THR A 34 -14.66 -17.32 9.91
C THR A 34 -14.47 -15.81 9.77
N ALA A 35 -15.34 -15.03 10.41
CA ALA A 35 -15.26 -13.58 10.39
C ALA A 35 -13.96 -13.08 11.03
N ALA A 36 -13.59 -13.62 12.19
CA ALA A 36 -12.33 -13.29 12.86
C ALA A 36 -11.11 -13.63 11.99
N GLU A 37 -11.06 -14.84 11.41
CA GLU A 37 -9.93 -15.25 10.54
C GLU A 37 -9.83 -14.40 9.27
N THR A 38 -10.96 -14.11 8.62
CA THR A 38 -10.98 -13.32 7.40
C THR A 38 -10.72 -11.84 7.65
N ALA A 39 -11.07 -11.32 8.83
CA ALA A 39 -10.74 -9.97 9.26
C ALA A 39 -9.23 -9.76 9.41
N GLU A 40 -8.49 -10.73 9.95
CA GLU A 40 -7.03 -10.67 10.01
C GLU A 40 -6.40 -10.61 8.62
N LEU A 41 -6.93 -11.40 7.67
CA LEU A 41 -6.49 -11.34 6.27
C LEU A 41 -6.81 -9.99 5.62
N ALA A 42 -8.02 -9.47 5.86
CA ALA A 42 -8.43 -8.16 5.34
C ALA A 42 -7.53 -7.03 5.88
N ARG A 43 -7.22 -7.07 7.18
CA ARG A 43 -6.34 -6.09 7.83
C ARG A 43 -4.92 -6.15 7.25
N ALA A 44 -4.35 -7.34 7.12
CA ALA A 44 -3.03 -7.50 6.51
C ALA A 44 -2.99 -6.96 5.07
N ALA A 45 -4.04 -7.22 4.28
CA ALA A 45 -4.14 -6.70 2.91
C ALA A 45 -4.27 -5.17 2.88
N ALA A 46 -4.99 -4.57 3.82
CA ALA A 46 -5.18 -3.12 3.89
C ALA A 46 -3.93 -2.37 4.37
N GLU A 47 -3.10 -2.99 5.22
CA GLU A 47 -1.95 -2.33 5.86
C GLU A 47 -0.63 -2.50 5.09
N TYR A 48 -0.54 -3.43 4.15
CA TYR A 48 0.70 -3.65 3.40
C TYR A 48 0.96 -2.56 2.35
N GLU A 49 2.11 -1.90 2.48
CA GLU A 49 2.60 -0.88 1.55
C GLU A 49 2.74 -1.39 0.11
N SER A 50 2.98 -2.69 -0.09
CA SER A 50 3.06 -3.31 -1.42
C SER A 50 1.80 -3.13 -2.27
N PHE A 51 0.66 -2.85 -1.62
CA PHE A 51 -0.61 -2.61 -2.30
C PHE A 51 -1.00 -1.13 -2.30
N ALA A 52 -0.29 -0.28 -1.55
CA ALA A 52 -0.56 1.15 -1.53
C ALA A 52 -0.42 1.73 -2.95
N PRO A 53 -1.26 2.71 -3.31
CA PRO A 53 -1.07 3.42 -4.57
C PRO A 53 0.33 4.03 -4.58
N ASP A 54 0.96 4.10 -5.77
CA ASP A 54 2.27 4.75 -5.92
C ASP A 54 2.22 6.12 -5.25
N ALA A 55 2.90 6.24 -4.11
CA ALA A 55 3.16 7.52 -3.49
C ALA A 55 4.11 8.25 -4.43
N SER A 56 3.54 9.02 -5.37
CA SER A 56 4.32 10.00 -6.11
C SER A 56 5.09 10.82 -5.06
N PRO A 57 6.43 10.98 -5.16
CA PRO A 57 7.22 11.73 -4.20
C PRO A 57 6.92 13.22 -4.34
N ALA A 58 5.72 13.60 -3.91
CA ALA A 58 5.15 14.94 -3.98
C ALA A 58 4.55 15.29 -2.61
N ALA A 59 5.34 15.08 -1.57
CA ALA A 59 5.24 15.80 -0.31
C ALA A 59 6.58 15.69 0.41
N LEU A 60 7.58 16.46 -0.06
CA LEU A 60 8.62 16.90 0.87
C LEU A 60 7.88 17.61 2.02
N PRO A 61 8.04 17.21 3.28
CA PRO A 61 7.43 17.94 4.38
C PRO A 61 7.97 19.38 4.35
N ASP A 62 7.07 20.35 4.20
CA ASP A 62 7.34 21.76 4.42
C ASP A 62 7.78 21.95 5.88
N ALA A 63 9.10 22.02 6.09
CA ALA A 63 9.78 22.90 7.05
C ALA A 63 11.22 22.41 7.33
N LEU A 64 12.18 22.88 6.53
CA LEU A 64 13.49 23.20 7.10
C LEU A 64 13.36 24.61 7.71
N PRO A 65 13.61 24.82 9.00
CA PRO A 65 13.66 26.18 9.53
C PRO A 65 14.83 26.87 8.84
N ALA A 66 14.58 28.08 8.32
CA ALA A 66 15.62 28.92 7.76
C ALA A 66 16.73 29.08 8.80
N ALA A 67 17.91 28.53 8.52
CA ALA A 67 19.11 28.87 9.26
C ALA A 67 19.34 30.37 9.07
N GLY A 68 19.10 31.15 10.14
CA GLY A 68 19.43 32.57 10.18
C GLY A 68 20.90 32.79 9.83
N PRO A 69 21.27 33.98 9.32
CA PRO A 69 22.61 34.22 8.84
C PRO A 69 23.61 34.08 10.00
N ALA A 70 24.58 33.18 9.83
CA ALA A 70 25.71 33.08 10.73
C ALA A 70 26.45 34.42 10.76
N ALA A 71 26.50 35.05 11.94
CA ALA A 71 27.35 36.19 12.16
C ALA A 71 28.81 35.79 11.91
N LEU A 72 29.42 36.37 10.88
CA LEU A 72 30.87 36.33 10.66
C LEU A 72 31.56 37.05 11.82
N PRO A 73 32.54 36.44 12.52
CA PRO A 73 33.42 37.19 13.41
C PRO A 73 34.44 38.00 12.59
N ASP A 74 34.60 39.27 12.92
CA ASP A 74 35.70 40.12 12.43
C ASP A 74 37.05 39.53 12.87
N ALA A 75 37.86 39.11 11.90
CA ALA A 75 39.27 38.83 12.10
C ALA A 75 40.09 39.72 11.17
N SER A 76 40.65 40.81 11.72
CA SER A 76 41.71 41.57 11.05
C SER A 76 43.04 40.80 11.08
N PRO A 77 43.92 40.98 10.07
CA PRO A 77 45.02 40.08 9.78
C PRO A 77 46.31 40.49 10.48
N ALA A 78 47.16 39.51 10.82
CA ALA A 78 48.56 39.76 11.16
C ALA A 78 49.47 38.64 10.62
N ALA A 79 50.23 39.01 9.59
CA ALA A 79 51.60 38.62 9.22
C ALA A 79 52.00 37.12 9.10
N LEU A 80 52.38 36.75 7.87
CA LEU A 80 53.42 35.74 7.57
C LEU A 80 54.82 36.32 7.92
N PRO A 81 55.84 35.50 8.21
CA PRO A 81 56.72 35.05 7.10
C PRO A 81 57.38 33.65 7.21
N ASP A 82 57.63 33.10 6.01
CA ASP A 82 58.76 32.31 5.46
C ASP A 82 59.48 31.18 6.23
N ALA A 83 59.48 29.97 5.65
CA ALA A 83 60.60 29.41 4.83
C ALA A 83 60.51 27.87 4.63
N SER A 84 60.79 27.42 3.40
CA SER A 84 60.95 26.03 2.89
C SER A 84 62.32 25.41 3.28
N PRO A 85 62.84 24.27 2.75
CA PRO A 85 62.29 23.04 2.12
C PRO A 85 63.01 21.71 2.56
N ALA A 86 62.61 20.53 2.06
CA ALA A 86 63.46 19.37 1.62
C ALA A 86 62.62 18.09 1.38
N ALA A 87 62.45 17.61 0.12
CA ALA A 87 63.20 16.51 -0.55
C ALA A 87 62.95 15.09 0.04
N GLY A 88 62.15 14.22 -0.60
CA GLY A 88 62.61 13.20 -1.57
C GLY A 88 61.83 11.86 -1.42
N PRO A 89 62.07 10.81 -2.24
CA PRO A 89 61.11 10.35 -3.27
C PRO A 89 60.62 8.87 -3.14
N ALA A 90 59.60 8.49 -3.93
CA ALA A 90 59.61 7.36 -4.89
C ALA A 90 58.18 6.89 -5.26
N ALA A 91 57.96 6.74 -6.57
CA ALA A 91 56.71 6.37 -7.21
C ALA A 91 56.50 4.86 -7.35
N LEU A 92 55.23 4.43 -7.47
CA LEU A 92 54.82 3.24 -8.22
C LEU A 92 53.47 3.54 -8.93
N PRO A 93 53.34 3.32 -10.26
CA PRO A 93 52.09 3.58 -11.00
C PRO A 93 51.21 2.33 -11.11
N ARG A 94 49.88 2.47 -10.97
CA ARG A 94 48.89 1.47 -11.41
C ARG A 94 47.66 2.10 -12.05
N ASP A 95 47.45 1.68 -13.30
CA ASP A 95 46.34 1.77 -14.27
C ASP A 95 45.11 2.69 -14.07
N PRO A 96 44.70 3.44 -15.12
CA PRO A 96 43.42 4.15 -15.18
C PRO A 96 42.36 3.30 -15.88
N GLY A 97 41.31 2.89 -15.15
CA GLY A 97 40.23 2.08 -15.71
C GLY A 97 38.86 2.33 -15.05
N GLY A 98 38.49 3.58 -14.82
CA GLY A 98 37.16 3.96 -14.31
C GLY A 98 36.15 4.14 -15.45
N HIS A 99 35.23 3.20 -15.63
CA HIS A 99 34.07 3.34 -16.50
C HIS A 99 32.99 4.19 -15.81
N PRO A 100 32.55 5.34 -16.36
CA PRO A 100 31.39 6.05 -15.84
C PRO A 100 30.12 5.43 -16.43
N GLY A 101 29.62 4.37 -15.79
CA GLY A 101 28.29 3.80 -16.07
C GLY A 101 27.18 4.61 -15.42
N GLY A 102 26.99 5.87 -15.83
CA GLY A 102 25.84 6.67 -15.43
C GLY A 102 24.57 6.13 -16.08
N ARG A 103 23.72 5.44 -15.33
CA ARG A 103 22.35 5.11 -15.77
C ARG A 103 21.59 6.41 -16.01
N PRO A 104 20.98 6.64 -17.19
CA PRO A 104 20.09 7.78 -17.37
C PRO A 104 18.86 7.62 -16.47
N ALA A 105 18.49 8.71 -15.78
CA ALA A 105 17.23 8.78 -15.03
C ALA A 105 16.05 8.57 -16.01
N PRO A 106 15.02 7.78 -15.65
CA PRO A 106 13.87 7.59 -16.52
C PRO A 106 13.16 8.93 -16.73
N ALA A 107 12.81 9.21 -17.99
CA ALA A 107 12.03 10.38 -18.34
C ALA A 107 10.67 10.34 -17.63
N LEU A 108 10.37 11.39 -16.86
CA LEU A 108 9.12 11.54 -16.12
C LEU A 108 7.96 11.63 -17.12
N LEU A 109 7.15 10.56 -17.20
CA LEU A 109 5.88 10.60 -17.93
C LEU A 109 4.96 11.63 -17.24
N PRO A 110 4.16 12.41 -17.98
CA PRO A 110 3.22 13.34 -17.37
C PRO A 110 2.21 12.57 -16.53
N ALA A 111 2.06 13.00 -15.27
CA ALA A 111 1.11 12.43 -14.33
C ALA A 111 -0.31 12.54 -14.89
N LEU A 112 -0.95 11.38 -15.11
CA LEU A 112 -2.39 11.32 -15.32
C LEU A 112 -3.09 11.89 -14.08
N PRO A 113 -4.23 12.58 -14.22
CA PRO A 113 -4.97 13.09 -13.08
C PRO A 113 -5.34 11.92 -12.17
N THR A 114 -4.72 11.88 -10.99
CA THR A 114 -5.11 10.96 -9.93
C THR A 114 -6.47 11.43 -9.45
N GLY A 115 -7.51 10.66 -9.80
CA GLY A 115 -8.80 10.79 -9.12
C GLY A 115 -8.53 10.72 -7.61
N GLY A 116 -9.11 11.66 -6.86
CA GLY A 116 -8.87 11.79 -5.42
C GLY A 116 -9.05 10.46 -4.73
N VAL A 117 -7.94 9.85 -4.31
CA VAL A 117 -7.96 8.63 -3.51
C VAL A 117 -8.20 9.11 -2.09
N ASP A 118 -9.33 8.73 -1.50
CA ASP A 118 -9.58 9.04 -0.09
C ASP A 118 -8.43 8.43 0.73
N PRO A 119 -7.66 9.23 1.49
CA PRO A 119 -6.46 8.75 2.20
C PRO A 119 -6.78 7.76 3.32
N LYS A 120 -8.07 7.51 3.57
CA LYS A 120 -8.60 6.58 4.57
C LYS A 120 -9.10 5.27 3.96
N ALA A 121 -9.36 5.22 2.66
CA ALA A 121 -9.81 4.00 2.02
C ALA A 121 -8.67 2.96 1.98
N PRO A 122 -8.96 1.68 2.23
CA PRO A 122 -7.97 0.64 2.08
C PRO A 122 -7.50 0.62 0.61
N PRO A 123 -6.20 0.43 0.35
CA PRO A 123 -5.67 0.47 -1.00
C PRO A 123 -6.13 -0.74 -1.85
N VAL A 124 -6.72 -1.75 -1.21
CA VAL A 124 -7.20 -2.98 -1.85
C VAL A 124 -8.72 -2.95 -2.00
N GLU A 125 -9.18 -3.12 -3.24
CA GLU A 125 -10.59 -3.23 -3.58
C GLU A 125 -11.20 -4.60 -3.20
N ASP A 126 -10.55 -5.69 -3.61
CA ASP A 126 -10.94 -7.06 -3.26
C ASP A 126 -9.74 -7.99 -3.08
N VAL A 127 -9.89 -8.98 -2.18
CA VAL A 127 -8.94 -10.09 -1.97
C VAL A 127 -9.61 -11.38 -2.38
N ILE A 128 -8.94 -12.18 -3.20
CA ILE A 128 -9.45 -13.48 -3.65
C ILE A 128 -8.47 -14.57 -3.21
N VAL A 129 -8.94 -15.45 -2.31
CA VAL A 129 -8.20 -16.66 -1.93
C VAL A 129 -8.77 -17.84 -2.69
N THR A 130 -7.94 -18.46 -3.53
CA THR A 130 -8.30 -19.67 -4.24
C THR A 130 -7.82 -20.89 -3.46
N THR A 131 -8.74 -21.80 -3.14
CA THR A 131 -8.43 -23.08 -2.51
C THR A 131 -8.65 -24.22 -3.51
N ARG A 132 -8.41 -25.47 -3.06
CA ARG A 132 -8.71 -26.66 -3.87
C ARG A 132 -10.21 -26.80 -4.15
N THR A 133 -11.06 -26.34 -3.22
CA THR A 133 -12.50 -26.60 -3.23
C THR A 133 -13.35 -25.37 -3.52
N GLY A 134 -12.79 -24.17 -3.40
CA GLY A 134 -13.56 -22.94 -3.57
C GLY A 134 -12.74 -21.69 -3.75
N TYR A 135 -13.46 -20.57 -3.86
CA TYR A 135 -12.95 -19.22 -3.80
C TYR A 135 -13.51 -18.53 -2.56
N HIS A 136 -12.66 -17.82 -1.83
CA HIS A 136 -13.08 -16.85 -0.83
C HIS A 136 -12.82 -15.47 -1.40
N VAL A 137 -13.86 -14.64 -1.48
CA VAL A 137 -13.77 -13.28 -1.98
C VAL A 137 -14.09 -12.33 -0.83
N LEU A 138 -13.17 -11.41 -0.54
CA LEU A 138 -13.33 -10.35 0.44
C LEU A 138 -13.42 -9.05 -0.34
N ARG A 139 -14.55 -8.34 -0.27
CA ARG A 139 -14.76 -7.05 -0.95
C ARG A 139 -14.87 -5.96 0.11
N PHE A 140 -13.93 -5.02 0.08
CA PHE A 140 -13.96 -3.85 0.96
C PHE A 140 -15.15 -2.96 0.60
N VAL A 141 -15.85 -2.42 1.60
CA VAL A 141 -16.95 -1.47 1.40
C VAL A 141 -16.41 -0.08 1.74
N GLU A 142 -16.31 0.77 0.73
CA GLU A 142 -15.87 2.16 0.89
C GLU A 142 -17.05 3.01 1.35
N THR A 143 -17.18 3.28 2.66
CA THR A 143 -18.22 4.17 3.18
C THR A 143 -17.69 5.56 3.43
N THR A 144 -18.54 6.58 3.30
CA THR A 144 -18.22 7.97 3.68
C THR A 144 -18.03 8.12 5.20
N PHE A 145 -18.64 7.21 5.97
CA PHE A 145 -18.42 7.08 7.41
C PHE A 145 -17.21 6.20 7.66
N ASP A 146 -16.62 6.28 8.86
CA ASP A 146 -15.46 5.47 9.27
C ASP A 146 -15.74 3.96 9.41
N SER A 147 -16.76 3.44 8.74
CA SER A 147 -17.11 2.02 8.79
C SER A 147 -16.06 1.19 8.05
N SER A 148 -15.58 0.18 8.74
CA SER A 148 -14.46 -0.67 8.35
C SER A 148 -14.98 -2.08 8.07
N VAL A 149 -15.90 -2.20 7.10
CA VAL A 149 -16.60 -3.45 6.82
C VAL A 149 -16.26 -4.02 5.46
N PHE A 150 -16.29 -5.35 5.35
CA PHE A 150 -16.13 -6.06 4.09
C PHE A 150 -17.18 -7.15 3.92
N LEU A 151 -17.46 -7.48 2.67
CA LEU A 151 -18.26 -8.64 2.30
C LEU A 151 -17.34 -9.84 2.08
N HIS A 152 -17.57 -10.91 2.84
CA HIS A 152 -16.99 -12.23 2.61
C HIS A 152 -17.96 -13.09 1.80
N LEU A 153 -17.49 -13.72 0.74
CA LEU A 153 -18.23 -14.71 -0.04
C LEU A 153 -17.41 -15.99 -0.18
N TRP A 154 -18.00 -17.12 0.17
CA TRP A 154 -17.48 -18.45 -0.10
C TRP A 154 -18.21 -19.08 -1.28
N LEU A 155 -17.45 -19.38 -2.33
CA LEU A 155 -17.93 -19.86 -3.62
C LEU A 155 -17.33 -21.23 -3.93
N ASP A 156 -18.16 -22.18 -4.35
CA ASP A 156 -17.72 -23.49 -4.82
C ASP A 156 -16.91 -23.37 -6.12
N ARG A 157 -15.80 -24.11 -6.22
CA ARG A 157 -14.90 -23.98 -7.38
C ARG A 157 -15.43 -24.64 -8.65
N SER A 158 -16.22 -25.69 -8.52
CA SER A 158 -16.70 -26.48 -9.66
C SER A 158 -17.95 -25.88 -10.30
N THR A 159 -18.77 -25.20 -9.49
CA THR A 159 -20.07 -24.65 -9.91
C THR A 159 -20.13 -23.12 -9.87
N GLY A 160 -19.15 -22.48 -9.24
CA GLY A 160 -19.12 -21.05 -9.03
C GLY A 160 -18.71 -20.24 -10.26
N ASN A 161 -19.37 -19.09 -10.44
CA ASN A 161 -18.97 -18.10 -11.43
C ASN A 161 -18.28 -16.91 -10.73
N LEU A 162 -16.95 -16.96 -10.63
CA LEU A 162 -16.15 -15.94 -9.95
C LEU A 162 -16.29 -14.55 -10.59
N ALA A 163 -16.40 -14.46 -11.92
CA ALA A 163 -16.54 -13.18 -12.60
C ALA A 163 -17.86 -12.50 -12.22
N LEU A 164 -18.96 -13.25 -12.25
CA LEU A 164 -20.26 -12.76 -11.81
C LEU A 164 -20.26 -12.45 -10.30
N ALA A 165 -19.58 -13.26 -9.48
CA ALA A 165 -19.42 -13.05 -8.05
C ALA A 165 -18.84 -11.66 -7.75
N ARG A 166 -17.72 -11.32 -8.41
CA ARG A 166 -17.06 -10.01 -8.22
C ARG A 166 -17.95 -8.85 -8.64
N LEU A 167 -18.64 -8.97 -9.78
CA LEU A 167 -19.57 -7.95 -10.24
C LEU A 167 -20.70 -7.71 -9.23
N ARG A 168 -21.32 -8.80 -8.75
CA ARG A 168 -22.41 -8.71 -7.76
C ARG A 168 -21.95 -8.18 -6.41
N LEU A 169 -20.76 -8.58 -5.95
CA LEU A 169 -20.19 -8.05 -4.71
C LEU A 169 -19.90 -6.55 -4.82
N ARG A 170 -19.41 -6.08 -5.96
CA ARG A 170 -19.22 -4.64 -6.22
C ARG A 170 -20.55 -3.87 -6.15
N GLU A 171 -21.57 -4.35 -6.88
CA GLU A 171 -22.92 -3.76 -6.84
C GLU A 171 -23.52 -3.74 -5.41
N LEU A 172 -23.28 -4.79 -4.62
CA LEU A 172 -23.75 -4.85 -3.23
C LEU A 172 -22.99 -3.89 -2.32
N ALA A 173 -21.66 -3.80 -2.46
CA ALA A 173 -20.85 -2.87 -1.70
C ALA A 173 -21.30 -1.43 -1.95
N GLU A 174 -21.46 -1.02 -3.21
CA GLU A 174 -21.95 0.32 -3.59
C GLU A 174 -23.33 0.63 -2.99
N ARG A 175 -24.23 -0.36 -2.94
CA ARG A 175 -25.56 -0.19 -2.36
C ARG A 175 -25.55 -0.01 -0.84
N LEU A 176 -24.56 -0.59 -0.14
CA LEU A 176 -24.43 -0.44 1.32
C LEU A 176 -23.97 0.97 1.72
N VAL A 177 -23.28 1.68 0.83
CA VAL A 177 -22.81 3.04 1.05
C VAL A 177 -23.95 4.07 1.00
N LEU A 178 -25.06 3.73 0.34
CA LEU A 178 -26.17 4.64 0.06
C LEU A 178 -27.32 4.57 1.09
N VAL A 179 -27.13 3.92 2.24
CA VAL A 179 -28.17 3.71 3.27
C VAL A 179 -27.92 4.53 4.52
#